data_AF-A0A7Z9GX71-F1
#
_entry.id   AF-A0A7Z9GX71-F1
#
_cell.length_a   1.000
_cell.length_b   1.000
_cell.length_c   1.000
_cell.angle_alpha   90.00
_cell.angle_beta   90.00
_cell.angle_gamma   90.00
#
_symmetry.space_group_name_H-M   'P 1'
#
loop_
_entity.id
_entity.type
_entity.pdbx_description
1 polymer ?
#
loop_
_entity_poly.entity_id
_entity_poly.type
_entity_poly.pdbx_seq_one_letter_code
_entity_poly.pdbx_strand_id
1 'polypeptide(L)'
;MVMTQVEFERLEAQWKSGGAVAAVAELVSQLKEQQQYHELFEALKMQARIGLELSPMPPAEVEDLDDQQRDQLEDGLIAACREVGLLLIEAGQLREGWMYLRPVGDKQLVKEALAKITLNDENRDEFVEVALHEGLDPQRGFAEVLGYYGTCNAITTFEGLVPHCEPADQQGITTQLVEHVHAELVATLTADIEQQQGTAPTEGTLRELVTDRDWLFGEHNYHIDTSHLAATVRFARLLEKPEHLRLGEDLTQYGRRLDAQFQYEGDEPFVELYPHHGLYFSALLGDDVQAALDHFHERAENVPVNEYGLVAIETYIGLLSRLGRHEEALSSALQFFGEAGYTNGQTISLLELSDKSGDFQPLIEHYRDRQDLLGFTVSLISTDR
;
A
#
# COMPACT_ATOMS: atom_id res chain seq x y z
N MET A 1 32.65 16.63 -20.78
CA MET A 1 32.38 16.74 -22.23
C MET A 1 32.93 18.07 -22.71
N VAL A 2 33.56 18.11 -23.89
CA VAL A 2 34.05 19.36 -24.49
C VAL A 2 32.84 20.01 -25.15
N MET A 3 32.21 20.99 -24.48
CA MET A 3 31.26 21.89 -25.12
C MET A 3 31.90 22.40 -26.41
N THR A 4 31.22 22.20 -27.53
CA THR A 4 31.81 22.56 -28.81
C THR A 4 31.84 24.09 -28.94
N GLN A 5 32.88 24.67 -29.55
CA GLN A 5 32.98 26.12 -29.79
C GLN A 5 31.70 26.71 -30.42
N VAL A 6 30.97 25.89 -31.17
CA VAL A 6 29.70 26.18 -31.82
C VAL A 6 28.56 26.45 -30.81
N GLU A 7 28.50 25.74 -29.70
CA GLU A 7 27.46 25.92 -28.65
C GLU A 7 27.59 27.31 -28.00
N PHE A 8 28.82 27.71 -27.67
CA PHE A 8 29.11 29.04 -27.14
C PHE A 8 28.81 30.15 -28.14
N GLU A 9 29.16 29.97 -29.42
CA GLU A 9 28.86 30.95 -30.48
C GLU A 9 27.35 31.15 -30.67
N ARG A 10 26.54 30.09 -30.54
CA ARG A 10 25.07 30.19 -30.56
C ARG A 10 24.53 31.00 -29.39
N LEU A 11 25.01 30.72 -28.18
CA LEU A 11 24.60 31.48 -26.98
C LEU A 11 24.95 32.97 -27.12
N GLU A 12 26.14 33.30 -27.60
CA GLU A 12 26.53 34.69 -27.86
C GLU A 12 25.64 35.36 -28.92
N ALA A 13 25.28 34.63 -29.98
CA ALA A 13 24.42 35.16 -31.04
C ALA A 13 23.01 35.48 -30.52
N GLN A 14 22.44 34.58 -29.70
CA GLN A 14 21.12 34.80 -29.08
C GLN A 14 21.14 35.92 -28.05
N TRP A 15 22.22 36.02 -27.26
CA TRP A 15 22.41 37.15 -26.36
C TRP A 15 22.46 38.49 -27.11
N LYS A 16 23.17 38.56 -28.24
CA LYS A 16 23.27 39.78 -29.06
C LYS A 16 21.95 40.17 -29.72
N SER A 17 21.08 39.21 -30.05
CA SER A 17 19.82 39.46 -30.76
C SER A 17 18.64 39.74 -29.80
N GLY A 18 18.57 39.04 -28.67
CA GLY A 18 17.40 39.04 -27.78
C GLY A 18 17.73 39.14 -26.28
N GLY A 19 18.98 39.46 -25.92
CA GLY A 19 19.40 39.68 -24.54
C GLY A 19 19.40 38.41 -23.68
N ALA A 20 19.29 38.59 -22.37
CA ALA A 20 19.41 37.49 -21.39
C ALA A 20 18.33 36.41 -21.55
N VAL A 21 17.08 36.82 -21.86
CA VAL A 21 15.95 35.88 -22.06
C VAL A 21 16.25 34.93 -23.22
N ALA A 22 16.69 35.44 -24.37
CA ALA A 22 16.99 34.62 -25.54
C ALA A 22 18.21 33.70 -25.31
N ALA A 23 19.24 34.20 -24.62
CA ALA A 23 20.42 33.41 -24.29
C ALA A 23 20.10 32.23 -23.35
N VAL A 24 19.27 32.45 -22.32
CA VAL A 24 18.88 31.40 -21.39
C VAL A 24 17.92 30.39 -22.04
N ALA A 25 17.00 30.84 -22.90
CA ALA A 25 16.16 29.93 -23.66
C ALA A 25 16.99 28.99 -24.56
N GLU A 26 18.03 29.50 -25.21
CA GLU A 26 18.97 28.70 -25.99
C GLU A 26 19.76 27.73 -25.10
N LEU A 27 20.24 28.17 -23.93
CA LEU A 27 20.94 27.31 -22.97
C LEU A 27 20.05 26.15 -22.51
N VAL A 28 18.80 26.42 -22.15
CA VAL A 28 17.80 25.41 -21.77
C VAL A 28 17.62 24.39 -22.91
N SER A 29 17.46 24.86 -24.15
CA SER A 29 17.32 23.97 -25.32
C SER A 29 18.54 23.08 -25.50
N GLN A 30 19.75 23.64 -25.44
CA GLN A 30 21.00 22.88 -25.63
C GLN A 30 21.19 21.84 -24.52
N LEU A 31 20.99 22.20 -23.25
CA LEU A 31 21.16 21.28 -22.12
C LEU A 31 20.13 20.14 -22.17
N LYS A 32 18.90 20.44 -22.59
CA LYS A 32 17.86 19.42 -22.80
C LYS A 32 18.21 18.46 -23.93
N GLU A 33 18.69 18.97 -25.07
CA GLU A 33 19.15 18.13 -26.19
C GLU A 33 20.34 17.24 -25.80
N GLN A 34 21.24 17.75 -24.96
CA GLN A 34 22.40 17.01 -24.46
C GLN A 34 22.09 16.10 -23.26
N GLN A 35 20.83 16.08 -22.78
CA GLN A 35 20.39 15.34 -21.59
C GLN A 35 21.17 15.69 -20.31
N GLN A 36 21.67 16.92 -20.21
CA GLN A 36 22.34 17.44 -19.03
C GLN A 36 21.32 18.02 -18.04
N TYR A 37 20.56 17.13 -17.41
CA TYR A 37 19.35 17.50 -16.67
C TYR A 37 19.60 18.29 -15.38
N HIS A 38 20.73 18.07 -14.70
CA HIS A 38 21.09 18.84 -13.52
C HIS A 38 21.46 20.29 -13.86
N GLU A 39 22.25 20.48 -14.92
CA GLU A 39 22.56 21.81 -15.43
C GLU A 39 21.31 22.49 -16.02
N LEU A 40 20.42 21.72 -16.65
CA LEU A 40 19.12 22.20 -17.14
C LEU A 40 18.30 22.78 -15.98
N PHE A 41 18.28 22.15 -14.81
CA PHE A 41 17.61 22.70 -13.62
C PHE A 41 18.15 24.08 -13.26
N GLU A 42 19.47 24.26 -13.23
CA GLU A 42 20.08 25.57 -12.95
C GLU A 42 19.71 26.62 -14.01
N ALA A 43 19.66 26.23 -15.29
CA ALA A 43 19.23 27.11 -16.38
C ALA A 43 17.74 27.50 -16.27
N LEU A 44 16.86 26.57 -15.86
CA LEU A 44 15.44 26.86 -15.64
C LEU A 44 15.22 27.78 -14.44
N LYS A 45 15.99 27.61 -13.35
CA LYS A 45 15.99 28.57 -12.22
C LYS A 45 16.41 29.97 -12.66
N MET A 46 17.44 30.04 -13.53
CA MET A 46 17.90 31.30 -14.11
C MET A 46 16.79 31.93 -14.97
N GLN A 47 16.09 31.12 -15.76
CA GLN A 47 14.98 31.57 -16.61
C GLN A 47 13.82 32.14 -15.77
N ALA A 48 13.40 31.45 -14.70
CA ALA A 48 12.36 31.92 -13.80
C ALA A 48 12.71 33.27 -13.17
N ARG A 49 13.97 33.45 -12.74
CA ARG A 49 14.47 34.72 -12.18
C ARG A 49 14.47 35.87 -13.19
N ILE A 50 15.00 35.63 -14.39
CA ILE A 50 15.05 36.66 -15.43
C ILE A 50 13.63 37.08 -15.85
N GLY A 51 12.68 36.14 -15.88
CA GLY A 51 11.26 36.45 -16.15
C GLY A 51 10.63 37.40 -15.14
N LEU A 52 11.18 37.48 -13.93
CA LEU A 52 10.78 38.38 -12.85
C LEU A 52 11.71 39.59 -12.70
N GLU A 53 12.57 39.84 -13.70
CA GLU A 53 13.57 40.92 -13.70
C GLU A 53 14.59 40.84 -12.55
N LEU A 54 14.81 39.64 -11.99
CA LEU A 54 15.77 39.39 -10.92
C LEU A 54 17.16 39.04 -11.47
N SER A 55 18.17 39.15 -10.60
CA SER A 55 19.52 38.65 -10.91
C SER A 55 19.46 37.15 -11.25
N PRO A 56 20.17 36.70 -12.32
CA PRO A 56 20.15 35.31 -12.78
C PRO A 56 20.66 34.31 -11.75
N MET A 57 21.51 34.75 -10.81
CA MET A 57 22.07 33.91 -9.74
C MET A 57 21.83 34.52 -8.35
N PRO A 58 21.72 33.68 -7.30
CA PRO A 58 21.68 34.15 -5.91
C PRO A 58 23.02 34.77 -5.46
N PRO A 59 23.03 35.57 -4.37
CA PRO A 59 21.89 35.99 -3.56
C PRO A 59 21.29 37.28 -4.14
N ALA A 60 20.22 37.17 -4.93
CA ALA A 60 19.36 38.34 -5.14
C ALA A 60 18.57 38.58 -3.85
N GLU A 61 18.23 39.82 -3.52
CA GLU A 61 17.49 40.22 -2.31
C GLU A 61 16.08 39.58 -2.31
N VAL A 62 16.00 38.31 -1.87
CA VAL A 62 14.72 37.58 -1.70
C VAL A 62 13.84 38.28 -0.65
N GLU A 63 14.46 39.03 0.25
CA GLU A 63 13.80 39.82 1.30
C GLU A 63 12.96 40.99 0.76
N ASP A 64 13.25 41.48 -0.45
CA ASP A 64 12.57 42.63 -1.07
C ASP A 64 11.47 42.24 -2.07
N LEU A 65 11.26 40.94 -2.31
CA LEU A 65 10.18 40.46 -3.17
C LEU A 65 8.83 40.67 -2.50
N ASP A 66 7.86 41.22 -3.24
CA ASP A 66 6.46 41.19 -2.79
C ASP A 66 5.91 39.75 -2.83
N ASP A 67 4.75 39.53 -2.19
CA ASP A 67 4.16 38.19 -2.09
C ASP A 67 3.87 37.59 -3.48
N GLN A 68 3.47 38.42 -4.46
CA GLN A 68 3.18 37.95 -5.81
C GLN A 68 4.45 37.49 -6.54
N GLN A 69 5.55 38.22 -6.42
CA GLN A 69 6.83 37.84 -7.01
C GLN A 69 7.42 36.59 -6.34
N ARG A 70 7.20 36.43 -5.02
CA ARG A 70 7.59 35.20 -4.30
C ARG A 70 6.83 34.00 -4.83
N ASP A 71 5.50 34.09 -4.91
CA ASP A 71 4.65 33.02 -5.45
C ASP A 71 5.06 32.65 -6.88
N GLN A 72 5.27 33.64 -7.76
CA GLN A 72 5.69 33.39 -9.14
C GLN A 72 7.08 32.75 -9.24
N LEU A 73 8.01 33.12 -8.36
CA LEU A 73 9.33 32.49 -8.32
C LEU A 73 9.22 31.05 -7.84
N GLU A 74 8.47 30.80 -6.77
CA GLU A 74 8.22 29.45 -6.25
C GLU A 74 7.56 28.55 -7.30
N ASP A 75 6.52 29.03 -7.98
CA ASP A 75 5.87 28.32 -9.09
C ASP A 75 6.87 27.97 -10.21
N GLY A 76 7.74 28.92 -10.58
CA GLY A 76 8.79 28.68 -11.58
C GLY A 76 9.82 27.64 -11.14
N LEU A 77 10.20 27.62 -9.86
CA LEU A 77 11.10 26.61 -9.31
C LEU A 77 10.45 25.22 -9.24
N ILE A 78 9.17 25.15 -8.85
CA ILE A 78 8.40 23.90 -8.86
C ILE A 78 8.20 23.39 -10.28
N ALA A 79 7.96 24.26 -11.26
CA ALA A 79 7.89 23.90 -12.67
C ALA A 79 9.23 23.34 -13.18
N ALA A 80 10.35 23.94 -12.79
CA ALA A 80 11.68 23.44 -13.13
C ALA A 80 11.95 22.04 -12.53
N CYS A 81 11.60 21.85 -11.25
CA CYS A 81 11.64 20.56 -10.57
C CYS A 81 10.79 19.51 -11.32
N ARG A 82 9.56 19.87 -11.70
CA ARG A 82 8.65 19.00 -12.45
C ARG A 82 9.24 18.58 -13.80
N GLU A 83 9.74 19.52 -14.58
CA GLU A 83 10.29 19.24 -15.92
C GLU A 83 11.53 18.34 -15.84
N VAL A 84 12.52 18.72 -15.02
CA VAL A 84 13.77 17.97 -14.88
C VAL A 84 13.51 16.57 -14.29
N GLY A 85 12.66 16.50 -13.28
CA GLY A 85 12.29 15.24 -12.65
C GLY A 85 11.66 14.25 -13.64
N LEU A 86 10.70 14.71 -14.47
CA LEU A 86 10.09 13.86 -15.48
C LEU A 86 11.07 13.39 -16.56
N LEU A 87 11.96 14.28 -17.02
CA LEU A 87 12.99 13.92 -18.01
C LEU A 87 13.97 12.86 -17.47
N LEU A 88 14.34 12.97 -16.19
CA LEU A 88 15.18 11.97 -15.50
C LEU A 88 14.48 10.62 -15.40
N ILE A 89 13.19 10.59 -15.01
CA ILE A 89 12.40 9.36 -14.99
C ILE A 89 12.35 8.73 -16.39
N GLU A 90 12.04 9.52 -17.43
CA GLU A 90 12.00 9.05 -18.83
C GLU A 90 13.35 8.51 -19.33
N ALA A 91 14.46 9.06 -18.83
CA ALA A 91 15.81 8.57 -19.10
C ALA A 91 16.19 7.32 -18.28
N GLY A 92 15.33 6.87 -17.38
CA GLY A 92 15.56 5.71 -16.52
C GLY A 92 16.37 5.99 -15.25
N GLN A 93 16.61 7.27 -14.90
CA GLN A 93 17.28 7.68 -13.67
C GLN A 93 16.23 7.94 -12.58
N LEU A 94 15.69 6.86 -11.99
CA LEU A 94 14.44 6.92 -11.22
C LEU A 94 14.59 7.65 -9.88
N ARG A 95 15.65 7.37 -9.13
CA ARG A 95 15.95 7.96 -7.81
C ARG A 95 16.26 9.43 -7.96
N GLU A 96 17.03 9.80 -8.98
CA GLU A 96 17.35 11.19 -9.27
C GLU A 96 16.11 11.95 -9.72
N GLY A 97 15.30 11.38 -10.61
CA GLY A 97 14.03 11.99 -11.00
C GLY A 97 13.10 12.21 -9.81
N TRP A 98 13.00 11.22 -8.90
CA TRP A 98 12.22 11.37 -7.67
C TRP A 98 12.75 12.48 -6.76
N MET A 99 14.07 12.65 -6.63
CA MET A 99 14.67 13.74 -5.85
C MET A 99 14.14 15.12 -6.29
N TYR A 100 13.98 15.35 -7.59
CA TYR A 100 13.41 16.59 -8.13
C TYR A 100 11.88 16.65 -8.03
N LEU A 101 11.18 15.51 -8.09
CA LEU A 101 9.72 15.48 -8.03
C LEU A 101 9.16 15.56 -6.60
N ARG A 102 9.96 15.26 -5.57
CA ARG A 102 9.55 15.37 -4.15
C ARG A 102 8.93 16.73 -3.79
N PRO A 103 9.55 17.89 -4.09
CA PRO A 103 8.95 19.19 -3.81
C PRO A 103 7.66 19.48 -4.58
N VAL A 104 7.45 18.82 -5.73
CA VAL A 104 6.23 19.00 -6.55
C VAL A 104 5.01 18.42 -5.84
N GLY A 105 5.17 17.38 -5.02
CA GLY A 105 4.12 16.77 -4.21
C GLY A 105 3.04 16.00 -4.99
N ASP A 106 3.12 15.97 -6.32
CA ASP A 106 2.16 15.35 -7.22
C ASP A 106 2.49 13.86 -7.44
N LYS A 107 2.11 13.01 -6.49
CA LYS A 107 2.38 11.55 -6.55
C LYS A 107 1.75 10.90 -7.79
N GLN A 108 0.58 11.37 -8.21
CA GLN A 108 -0.14 10.82 -9.37
C GLN A 108 0.64 11.03 -10.66
N LEU A 109 1.23 12.21 -10.85
CA LEU A 109 2.13 12.49 -11.96
C LEU A 109 3.31 11.49 -12.00
N VAL A 110 3.94 11.24 -10.84
CA VAL A 110 5.10 10.33 -10.80
C VAL A 110 4.67 8.90 -11.11
N LYS A 111 3.53 8.46 -10.58
CA LYS A 111 2.95 7.16 -10.90
C LYS A 111 2.70 7.00 -12.40
N GLU A 112 2.17 8.01 -13.07
CA GLU A 112 1.94 8.01 -14.52
C GLU A 112 3.26 7.99 -15.33
N ALA A 113 4.31 8.63 -14.82
CA ALA A 113 5.64 8.57 -15.42
C ALA A 113 6.26 7.16 -15.25
N LEU A 114 6.22 6.62 -14.04
CA LEU A 114 6.68 5.26 -13.72
C LEU A 114 5.97 4.22 -14.60
N ALA A 115 4.67 4.36 -14.85
CA ALA A 115 3.87 3.48 -15.70
C ALA A 115 4.44 3.29 -17.12
N LYS A 116 5.24 4.24 -17.63
CA LYS A 116 5.85 4.18 -18.97
C LYS A 116 7.20 3.48 -18.99
N ILE A 117 7.80 3.22 -17.82
CA ILE A 117 9.12 2.61 -17.70
C ILE A 117 9.06 1.13 -18.05
N THR A 118 9.94 0.72 -18.96
CA THR A 118 10.22 -0.69 -19.23
C THR A 118 11.31 -1.15 -18.27
N LEU A 119 10.99 -2.15 -17.45
CA LEU A 119 11.89 -2.66 -16.44
C LEU A 119 12.88 -3.67 -17.03
N ASN A 120 14.09 -3.62 -16.52
CA ASN A 120 15.18 -4.52 -16.84
C ASN A 120 16.03 -4.76 -15.57
N ASP A 121 17.04 -5.61 -15.66
CA ASP A 121 17.86 -5.95 -14.49
C ASP A 121 18.71 -4.78 -13.97
N GLU A 122 18.93 -3.72 -14.75
CA GLU A 122 19.73 -2.56 -14.35
C GLU A 122 18.91 -1.52 -13.58
N ASN A 123 17.61 -1.37 -13.89
CA ASN A 123 16.76 -0.35 -13.28
C ASN A 123 15.72 -0.90 -12.28
N ARG A 124 15.60 -2.23 -12.12
CA ARG A 124 14.59 -2.85 -11.25
C ARG A 124 14.76 -2.46 -9.78
N ASP A 125 15.98 -2.52 -9.24
CA ASP A 125 16.23 -2.19 -7.83
C ASP A 125 15.82 -0.74 -7.52
N GLU A 126 16.18 0.18 -8.42
CA GLU A 126 15.82 1.60 -8.31
C GLU A 126 14.31 1.81 -8.45
N PHE A 127 13.66 1.05 -9.34
CA PHE A 127 12.21 1.07 -9.48
C PHE A 127 11.50 0.59 -8.22
N VAL A 128 11.96 -0.51 -7.61
CA VAL A 128 11.38 -1.02 -6.37
C VAL A 128 11.54 -0.01 -5.24
N GLU A 129 12.70 0.62 -5.11
CA GLU A 129 12.92 1.69 -4.13
C GLU A 129 11.91 2.84 -4.30
N VAL A 130 11.78 3.37 -5.51
CA VAL A 130 10.93 4.53 -5.80
C VAL A 130 9.44 4.19 -5.80
N ALA A 131 9.04 3.03 -6.33
CA ALA A 131 7.64 2.63 -6.42
C ALA A 131 7.11 2.10 -5.08
N LEU A 132 7.86 1.22 -4.41
CA LEU A 132 7.43 0.51 -3.20
C LEU A 132 7.82 1.27 -1.92
N HIS A 133 9.12 1.50 -1.71
CA HIS A 133 9.60 2.05 -0.43
C HIS A 133 9.27 3.53 -0.26
N GLU A 134 9.28 4.30 -1.34
CA GLU A 134 8.87 5.72 -1.34
C GLU A 134 7.35 5.90 -1.50
N GLY A 135 6.60 4.81 -1.74
CA GLY A 135 5.14 4.81 -1.73
C GLY A 135 4.47 5.52 -2.91
N LEU A 136 5.03 5.41 -4.11
CA LEU A 136 4.51 6.07 -5.32
C LEU A 136 3.65 5.17 -6.20
N ASP A 137 4.01 3.89 -6.29
CA ASP A 137 3.19 2.85 -6.93
C ASP A 137 3.40 1.50 -6.23
N PRO A 138 2.95 1.35 -4.96
CA PRO A 138 3.32 0.21 -4.13
C PRO A 138 2.90 -1.14 -4.73
N GLN A 139 1.73 -1.21 -5.35
CA GLN A 139 1.24 -2.45 -5.96
C GLN A 139 2.13 -2.93 -7.11
N ARG A 140 2.66 -2.02 -7.94
CA ARG A 140 3.56 -2.40 -9.03
C ARG A 140 4.97 -2.70 -8.52
N GLY A 141 5.46 -1.92 -7.56
CA GLY A 141 6.74 -2.21 -6.90
C GLY A 141 6.73 -3.59 -6.22
N PHE A 142 5.64 -3.95 -5.55
CA PHE A 142 5.47 -5.27 -4.94
C PHE A 142 5.39 -6.39 -5.99
N ALA A 143 4.68 -6.17 -7.10
CA ALA A 143 4.59 -7.15 -8.19
C ALA A 143 5.99 -7.52 -8.73
N GLU A 144 6.89 -6.54 -8.86
CA GLU A 144 8.29 -6.78 -9.23
C GLU A 144 9.03 -7.57 -8.16
N VAL A 145 8.78 -7.28 -6.87
CA VAL A 145 9.42 -8.02 -5.78
C VAL A 145 9.00 -9.49 -5.80
N LEU A 146 7.70 -9.74 -5.92
CA LEU A 146 7.11 -11.07 -5.98
C LEU A 146 7.57 -11.84 -7.21
N GLY A 147 7.58 -11.21 -8.38
CA GLY A 147 7.96 -11.84 -9.64
C GLY A 147 9.46 -12.13 -9.79
N TYR A 148 10.33 -11.26 -9.26
CA TYR A 148 11.77 -11.35 -9.50
C TYR A 148 12.59 -11.89 -8.32
N TYR A 149 12.30 -11.46 -7.09
CA TYR A 149 13.03 -11.94 -5.91
C TYR A 149 12.31 -13.10 -5.18
N GLY A 150 11.09 -13.44 -5.61
CA GLY A 150 10.32 -14.59 -5.16
C GLY A 150 9.48 -14.36 -3.90
N THR A 151 8.65 -15.34 -3.60
CA THR A 151 7.60 -15.28 -2.57
C THR A 151 8.13 -15.00 -1.16
N CYS A 152 9.24 -15.64 -0.76
CA CYS A 152 9.84 -15.42 0.56
C CYS A 152 10.27 -13.95 0.77
N ASN A 153 10.92 -13.36 -0.23
CA ASN A 153 11.36 -11.96 -0.16
C ASN A 153 10.16 -11.01 -0.20
N ALA A 154 9.14 -11.33 -0.99
CA ALA A 154 7.90 -10.56 -1.06
C ALA A 154 7.18 -10.54 0.29
N ILE A 155 7.01 -11.71 0.94
CA ILE A 155 6.40 -11.82 2.27
C ILE A 155 7.18 -10.99 3.29
N THR A 156 8.51 -11.16 3.35
CA THR A 156 9.37 -10.42 4.29
C THR A 156 9.29 -8.91 4.06
N THR A 157 9.26 -8.48 2.80
CA THR A 157 9.12 -7.07 2.42
C THR A 157 7.76 -6.54 2.84
N PHE A 158 6.69 -7.30 2.61
CA PHE A 158 5.33 -6.88 2.95
C PHE A 158 5.16 -6.75 4.46
N GLU A 159 5.67 -7.68 5.27
CA GLU A 159 5.61 -7.61 6.75
C GLU A 159 6.15 -6.28 7.29
N GLY A 160 7.27 -5.78 6.76
CA GLY A 160 7.83 -4.48 7.17
C GLY A 160 7.07 -3.26 6.64
N LEU A 161 6.41 -3.41 5.49
CA LEU A 161 5.77 -2.31 4.78
C LEU A 161 4.30 -2.09 5.20
N VAL A 162 3.54 -3.16 5.50
CA VAL A 162 2.09 -3.13 5.76
C VAL A 162 1.67 -1.97 6.68
N PRO A 163 2.32 -1.72 7.85
CA PRO A 163 1.88 -0.67 8.76
C PRO A 163 1.96 0.75 8.19
N HIS A 164 2.75 0.95 7.13
CA HIS A 164 3.01 2.24 6.49
C HIS A 164 2.34 2.37 5.11
N CYS A 165 1.68 1.31 4.64
CA CYS A 165 0.90 1.34 3.40
C CYS A 165 -0.49 1.91 3.63
N GLU A 166 -0.99 2.65 2.64
CA GLU A 166 -2.38 3.03 2.57
C GLU A 166 -3.29 1.79 2.45
N PRO A 167 -4.51 1.80 3.02
CA PRO A 167 -5.40 0.63 3.00
C PRO A 167 -5.66 0.05 1.60
N ALA A 168 -5.80 0.92 0.58
CA ALA A 168 -6.00 0.49 -0.80
C ALA A 168 -4.80 -0.30 -1.35
N ASP A 169 -3.58 0.09 -0.97
CA ASP A 169 -2.36 -0.60 -1.38
C ASP A 169 -2.14 -1.89 -0.58
N GLN A 170 -2.47 -1.89 0.72
CA GLN A 170 -2.50 -3.12 1.51
C GLN A 170 -3.39 -4.19 0.86
N GLN A 171 -4.61 -3.80 0.44
CA GLN A 171 -5.56 -4.69 -0.24
C GLN A 171 -5.03 -5.19 -1.59
N GLY A 172 -4.51 -4.28 -2.41
CA GLY A 172 -3.99 -4.61 -3.74
C GLY A 172 -2.79 -5.55 -3.68
N ILE A 173 -1.83 -5.26 -2.79
CA ILE A 173 -0.66 -6.10 -2.56
C ILE A 173 -1.06 -7.48 -2.00
N THR A 174 -1.95 -7.51 -1.01
CA THR A 174 -2.44 -8.78 -0.44
C THR A 174 -3.11 -9.65 -1.50
N THR A 175 -3.88 -9.03 -2.41
CA THR A 175 -4.53 -9.74 -3.52
C THR A 175 -3.49 -10.41 -4.41
N GLN A 176 -2.45 -9.69 -4.83
CA GLN A 176 -1.38 -10.27 -5.65
C GLN A 176 -0.68 -11.46 -4.96
N LEU A 177 -0.40 -11.33 -3.65
CA LEU A 177 0.24 -12.40 -2.88
C LEU A 177 -0.65 -13.65 -2.79
N VAL A 178 -1.93 -13.47 -2.45
CA VAL A 178 -2.88 -14.58 -2.29
C VAL A 178 -3.14 -15.28 -3.63
N GLU A 179 -3.31 -14.53 -4.71
CA GLU A 179 -3.47 -15.10 -6.06
C GLU A 179 -2.23 -15.91 -6.47
N HIS A 180 -1.02 -15.39 -6.22
CA HIS A 180 0.22 -16.06 -6.55
C HIS A 180 0.37 -17.38 -5.78
N VAL A 181 0.23 -17.35 -4.46
CA VAL A 181 0.38 -18.52 -3.58
C VAL A 181 -0.70 -19.56 -3.84
N HIS A 182 -1.95 -19.14 -4.10
CA HIS A 182 -3.02 -20.05 -4.48
C HIS A 182 -2.74 -20.72 -5.83
N ALA A 183 -2.31 -19.96 -6.84
CA ALA A 183 -1.97 -20.50 -8.15
C ALA A 183 -0.79 -21.49 -8.09
N GLU A 184 0.25 -21.18 -7.31
CA GLU A 184 1.40 -22.07 -7.08
C GLU A 184 0.95 -23.40 -6.44
N LEU A 185 0.11 -23.33 -5.41
CA LEU A 185 -0.42 -24.50 -4.73
C LEU A 185 -1.28 -25.36 -5.66
N VAL A 186 -2.20 -24.75 -6.42
CA VAL A 186 -3.04 -25.44 -7.39
C VAL A 186 -2.19 -26.12 -8.47
N ALA A 187 -1.18 -25.43 -9.00
CA ALA A 187 -0.29 -25.99 -10.01
C ALA A 187 0.48 -27.20 -9.49
N THR A 188 1.05 -27.12 -8.29
CA THR A 188 1.80 -28.22 -7.68
C THR A 188 0.91 -29.41 -7.33
N LEU A 189 -0.28 -29.17 -6.79
CA LEU A 189 -1.28 -30.22 -6.53
C LEU A 189 -1.71 -30.91 -7.82
N THR A 190 -2.00 -30.13 -8.86
CA THR A 190 -2.41 -30.67 -10.17
C THR A 190 -1.32 -31.56 -10.76
N ALA A 191 -0.06 -31.14 -10.67
CA ALA A 191 1.09 -31.90 -11.15
C ALA A 191 1.27 -33.24 -10.39
N ASP A 192 1.16 -33.24 -9.05
CA ASP A 192 1.27 -34.48 -8.27
C ASP A 192 0.08 -35.41 -8.52
N ILE A 193 -1.14 -34.87 -8.63
CA ILE A 193 -2.33 -35.67 -9.00
C ILE A 193 -2.15 -36.32 -10.38
N GLU A 194 -1.70 -35.56 -11.38
CA GLU A 194 -1.42 -36.12 -12.70
C GLU A 194 -0.34 -37.20 -12.65
N GLN A 195 0.72 -36.99 -11.88
CA GLN A 195 1.81 -37.95 -11.72
C GLN A 195 1.33 -39.26 -11.07
N GLN A 196 0.48 -39.19 -10.05
CA GLN A 196 0.00 -40.36 -9.31
C GLN A 196 -1.15 -41.09 -10.02
N GLN A 197 -2.05 -40.35 -10.68
CA GLN A 197 -3.25 -40.90 -11.31
C GLN A 197 -3.05 -41.19 -12.82
N GLY A 198 -2.00 -40.64 -13.42
CA GLY A 198 -1.68 -40.80 -14.85
C GLY A 198 -2.54 -39.94 -15.79
N THR A 199 -3.43 -39.11 -15.26
CA THR A 199 -4.25 -38.17 -16.00
C THR A 199 -4.40 -36.88 -15.21
N ALA A 200 -4.32 -35.74 -15.89
CA ALA A 200 -4.59 -34.45 -15.27
C ALA A 200 -6.00 -34.41 -14.66
N PRO A 201 -6.14 -33.85 -13.44
CA PRO A 201 -7.45 -33.64 -12.84
C PRO A 201 -8.33 -32.74 -13.72
N THR A 202 -9.63 -32.94 -13.62
CA THR A 202 -10.64 -32.13 -14.34
C THR A 202 -11.36 -31.13 -13.42
N GLU A 203 -11.16 -31.29 -12.12
CA GLU A 203 -11.65 -30.46 -11.04
C GLU A 203 -11.09 -29.03 -11.15
N GLY A 204 -11.93 -28.04 -10.84
CA GLY A 204 -11.60 -26.63 -11.05
C GLY A 204 -11.26 -25.87 -9.77
N THR A 205 -11.48 -26.47 -8.60
CA THR A 205 -11.28 -25.83 -7.30
C THR A 205 -10.32 -26.61 -6.42
N LEU A 206 -9.62 -25.91 -5.52
CA LEU A 206 -8.69 -26.54 -4.59
C LEU A 206 -9.39 -27.59 -3.73
N ARG A 207 -10.60 -27.29 -3.24
CA ARG A 207 -11.44 -28.22 -2.47
C ARG A 207 -11.68 -29.53 -3.21
N GLU A 208 -12.09 -29.46 -4.48
CA GLU A 208 -12.34 -30.64 -5.30
C GLU A 208 -11.05 -31.40 -5.61
N LEU A 209 -9.94 -30.70 -5.86
CA LEU A 209 -8.63 -31.32 -6.10
C LEU A 209 -8.19 -32.16 -4.90
N VAL A 210 -8.46 -31.74 -3.68
CA VAL A 210 -8.01 -32.46 -2.48
C VAL A 210 -9.03 -33.48 -1.97
N THR A 211 -10.31 -33.38 -2.36
CA THR A 211 -11.38 -34.27 -1.89
C THR A 211 -11.08 -35.73 -2.24
N ASP A 212 -11.29 -36.65 -1.29
CA ASP A 212 -11.03 -38.09 -1.42
C ASP A 212 -9.57 -38.48 -1.78
N ARG A 213 -8.62 -37.53 -1.65
CA ARG A 213 -7.19 -37.73 -1.93
C ARG A 213 -6.33 -37.54 -0.68
N ASP A 214 -6.63 -38.26 0.40
CA ASP A 214 -5.89 -38.19 1.67
C ASP A 214 -4.38 -38.49 1.54
N TRP A 215 -4.00 -39.23 0.50
CA TRP A 215 -2.61 -39.54 0.19
C TRP A 215 -1.77 -38.28 -0.15
N LEU A 216 -2.40 -37.15 -0.51
CA LEU A 216 -1.73 -35.86 -0.70
C LEU A 216 -1.17 -35.28 0.62
N PHE A 217 -1.60 -35.80 1.78
CA PHE A 217 -1.34 -35.23 3.10
C PHE A 217 -0.63 -36.21 4.04
N GLY A 218 0.26 -37.06 3.50
CA GLY A 218 1.13 -37.90 4.32
C GLY A 218 2.07 -37.09 5.23
N GLU A 219 2.72 -37.76 6.18
CA GLU A 219 3.53 -37.18 7.29
C GLU A 219 4.56 -36.11 6.86
N HIS A 220 5.05 -36.14 5.61
CA HIS A 220 6.01 -35.16 5.08
C HIS A 220 5.60 -34.59 3.70
N ASN A 221 4.33 -34.73 3.32
CA ASN A 221 3.86 -34.26 2.02
C ASN A 221 3.22 -32.87 2.17
N TYR A 222 3.78 -31.90 1.45
CA TYR A 222 3.21 -30.57 1.26
C TYR A 222 3.54 -30.12 -0.18
N HIS A 223 2.69 -29.25 -0.72
CA HIS A 223 2.72 -28.84 -2.12
C HIS A 223 3.04 -27.35 -2.29
N ILE A 224 3.36 -26.69 -1.19
CA ILE A 224 3.80 -25.31 -1.12
C ILE A 224 4.63 -25.13 0.15
N ASP A 225 5.55 -24.17 0.14
CA ASP A 225 6.26 -23.81 1.36
C ASP A 225 5.25 -23.42 2.45
N THR A 226 5.32 -24.11 3.59
CA THR A 226 4.32 -23.99 4.65
C THR A 226 4.42 -22.64 5.36
N SER A 227 5.60 -22.02 5.38
CA SER A 227 5.78 -20.67 5.92
C SER A 227 5.18 -19.63 4.99
N HIS A 228 5.30 -19.81 3.67
CA HIS A 228 4.60 -18.96 2.69
C HIS A 228 3.09 -19.05 2.85
N LEU A 229 2.55 -20.26 2.98
CA LEU A 229 1.13 -20.51 3.19
C LEU A 229 0.62 -19.80 4.47
N ALA A 230 1.31 -20.00 5.59
CA ALA A 230 0.93 -19.42 6.87
C ALA A 230 0.92 -17.89 6.84
N ALA A 231 1.98 -17.27 6.32
CA ALA A 231 2.05 -15.81 6.22
C ALA A 231 0.94 -15.26 5.30
N THR A 232 0.69 -15.91 4.17
CA THR A 232 -0.34 -15.50 3.21
C THR A 232 -1.75 -15.58 3.80
N VAL A 233 -2.06 -16.63 4.57
CA VAL A 233 -3.33 -16.76 5.29
C VAL A 233 -3.52 -15.61 6.30
N ARG A 234 -2.46 -15.21 7.02
CA ARG A 234 -2.54 -14.06 7.95
C ARG A 234 -2.85 -12.76 7.22
N PHE A 235 -2.19 -12.52 6.08
CA PHE A 235 -2.40 -11.32 5.27
C PHE A 235 -3.76 -11.29 4.59
N ALA A 236 -4.32 -12.44 4.21
CA ALA A 236 -5.61 -12.54 3.55
C ALA A 236 -6.77 -11.91 4.36
N ARG A 237 -6.60 -11.65 5.66
CA ARG A 237 -7.53 -10.85 6.48
C ARG A 237 -7.74 -9.42 5.95
N LEU A 238 -6.77 -8.86 5.23
CA LEU A 238 -6.85 -7.53 4.63
C LEU A 238 -7.72 -7.50 3.36
N LEU A 239 -8.09 -8.66 2.80
CA LEU A 239 -8.93 -8.74 1.60
C LEU A 239 -10.38 -8.39 1.91
N GLU A 240 -11.07 -7.69 1.01
CA GLU A 240 -12.50 -7.35 1.17
C GLU A 240 -13.41 -8.03 0.15
N LYS A 241 -12.91 -8.30 -1.06
CA LYS A 241 -13.74 -8.83 -2.14
C LYS A 241 -14.02 -10.33 -1.94
N PRO A 242 -15.28 -10.78 -2.11
CA PRO A 242 -15.64 -12.19 -1.92
C PRO A 242 -14.80 -13.17 -2.76
N GLU A 243 -14.46 -12.82 -3.99
CA GLU A 243 -13.64 -13.65 -4.86
C GLU A 243 -12.23 -13.91 -4.30
N HIS A 244 -11.61 -12.93 -3.64
CA HIS A 244 -10.28 -13.10 -3.04
C HIS A 244 -10.37 -13.72 -1.65
N LEU A 245 -11.42 -13.43 -0.87
CA LEU A 245 -11.69 -14.07 0.41
C LEU A 245 -11.83 -15.59 0.26
N ARG A 246 -12.44 -16.06 -0.84
CA ARG A 246 -12.50 -17.49 -1.17
C ARG A 246 -11.14 -18.12 -1.37
N LEU A 247 -10.18 -17.40 -1.97
CA LEU A 247 -8.80 -17.89 -2.09
C LEU A 247 -8.16 -18.06 -0.70
N GLY A 248 -8.36 -17.08 0.19
CA GLY A 248 -7.93 -17.19 1.58
C GLY A 248 -8.56 -18.39 2.30
N GLU A 249 -9.87 -18.61 2.11
CA GLU A 249 -10.58 -19.76 2.65
C GLU A 249 -10.04 -21.10 2.11
N ASP A 250 -9.79 -21.21 0.80
CA ASP A 250 -9.19 -22.39 0.17
C ASP A 250 -7.82 -22.71 0.78
N LEU A 251 -6.96 -21.70 0.96
CA LEU A 251 -5.65 -21.86 1.58
C LEU A 251 -5.78 -22.40 3.02
N THR A 252 -6.77 -21.94 3.78
CA THR A 252 -7.02 -22.48 5.13
C THR A 252 -7.51 -23.92 5.11
N GLN A 253 -8.36 -24.30 4.15
CA GLN A 253 -8.83 -25.69 4.00
C GLN A 253 -7.68 -26.64 3.67
N TYR A 254 -6.76 -26.21 2.80
CA TYR A 254 -5.52 -26.95 2.55
C TYR A 254 -4.67 -27.08 3.81
N GLY A 255 -4.39 -25.96 4.48
CA GLY A 255 -3.55 -25.91 5.67
C GLY A 255 -4.06 -26.80 6.82
N ARG A 256 -5.38 -26.87 7.04
CA ARG A 256 -6.01 -27.75 8.05
C ARG A 256 -5.72 -29.24 7.84
N ARG A 257 -5.39 -29.65 6.61
CA ARG A 257 -5.13 -31.05 6.26
C ARG A 257 -3.66 -31.43 6.30
N LEU A 258 -2.76 -30.46 6.41
CA LEU A 258 -1.33 -30.73 6.56
C LEU A 258 -1.06 -31.50 7.85
N ASP A 259 0.07 -32.20 7.91
CA ASP A 259 0.56 -32.76 9.16
C ASP A 259 0.69 -31.68 10.25
N ALA A 260 0.42 -32.03 11.50
CA ALA A 260 0.41 -31.10 12.63
C ALA A 260 1.73 -30.32 12.75
N GLN A 261 2.88 -30.88 12.35
CA GLN A 261 4.16 -30.17 12.39
C GLN A 261 4.24 -28.96 11.44
N PHE A 262 3.39 -28.93 10.41
CA PHE A 262 3.30 -27.84 9.43
C PHE A 262 2.13 -26.89 9.70
N GLN A 263 1.34 -27.16 10.74
CA GLN A 263 0.29 -26.27 11.21
C GLN A 263 0.86 -25.37 12.31
N TYR A 264 1.57 -24.32 11.89
CA TYR A 264 2.14 -23.34 12.83
C TYR A 264 1.06 -22.71 13.70
N GLU A 265 1.42 -22.44 14.95
CA GLU A 265 0.59 -21.63 15.85
C GLU A 265 0.54 -20.19 15.32
N GLY A 266 -0.65 -19.59 15.41
CA GLY A 266 -0.86 -18.18 15.13
C GLY A 266 -0.82 -17.33 16.39
N ASP A 267 -0.92 -16.02 16.19
CA ASP A 267 -1.06 -15.05 17.28
C ASP A 267 -2.53 -14.84 17.64
N GLU A 268 -2.80 -14.33 18.84
CA GLU A 268 -4.15 -13.95 19.27
C GLU A 268 -4.83 -12.95 18.30
N PRO A 269 -6.14 -13.09 17.99
CA PRO A 269 -7.08 -14.14 18.41
C PRO A 269 -7.07 -15.41 17.53
N PHE A 270 -6.10 -15.58 16.64
CA PHE A 270 -6.02 -16.63 15.62
C PHE A 270 -5.00 -17.74 15.96
N VAL A 271 -4.98 -18.19 17.22
CA VAL A 271 -4.00 -19.18 17.73
C VAL A 271 -3.99 -20.47 16.93
N GLU A 272 -5.16 -21.06 16.64
CA GLU A 272 -5.26 -22.14 15.67
C GLU A 272 -5.32 -21.54 14.26
N LEU A 273 -4.15 -21.36 13.64
CA LEU A 273 -3.97 -20.55 12.43
C LEU A 273 -5.03 -20.84 11.35
N TYR A 274 -5.11 -22.07 10.86
CA TYR A 274 -6.05 -22.41 9.78
C TYR A 274 -7.51 -22.56 10.25
N PRO A 275 -7.81 -23.16 11.41
CA PRO A 275 -9.17 -23.17 11.96
C PRO A 275 -9.76 -21.76 12.15
N HIS A 276 -9.07 -20.87 12.85
CA HIS A 276 -9.60 -19.54 13.18
C HIS A 276 -9.69 -18.63 11.95
N HIS A 277 -8.68 -18.63 11.06
CA HIS A 277 -8.75 -17.85 9.82
C HIS A 277 -9.83 -18.37 8.89
N GLY A 278 -9.98 -19.69 8.76
CA GLY A 278 -11.05 -20.28 7.96
C GLY A 278 -12.44 -19.86 8.47
N LEU A 279 -12.67 -19.92 9.79
CA LEU A 279 -13.93 -19.46 10.40
C LEU A 279 -14.20 -17.97 10.14
N TYR A 280 -13.15 -17.14 10.20
CA TYR A 280 -13.23 -15.71 9.88
C TYR A 280 -13.59 -15.46 8.41
N PHE A 281 -12.94 -16.14 7.47
CA PHE A 281 -13.22 -16.00 6.04
C PHE A 281 -14.61 -16.52 5.67
N SER A 282 -15.02 -17.68 6.20
CA SER A 282 -16.37 -18.22 5.98
C SER A 282 -17.45 -17.22 6.42
N ALA A 283 -17.28 -16.62 7.61
CA ALA A 283 -18.21 -15.59 8.10
C ALA A 283 -18.34 -14.41 7.14
N LEU A 284 -17.22 -13.89 6.65
CA LEU A 284 -17.21 -12.79 5.68
C LEU A 284 -17.80 -13.16 4.31
N LEU A 285 -17.80 -14.45 3.97
CA LEU A 285 -18.47 -14.99 2.79
C LEU A 285 -19.97 -15.26 3.03
N GLY A 286 -20.45 -15.11 4.26
CA GLY A 286 -21.85 -15.30 4.65
C GLY A 286 -22.16 -16.68 5.25
N ASP A 287 -21.15 -17.53 5.44
CA ASP A 287 -21.27 -18.89 5.97
C ASP A 287 -20.84 -18.94 7.44
N ASP A 288 -21.51 -19.75 8.29
CA ASP A 288 -21.18 -19.92 9.71
C ASP A 288 -21.03 -18.60 10.53
N VAL A 289 -21.70 -17.53 10.09
CA VAL A 289 -21.56 -16.16 10.64
C VAL A 289 -21.72 -16.11 12.16
N GLN A 290 -22.75 -16.78 12.70
CA GLN A 290 -23.01 -16.73 14.14
C GLN A 290 -21.92 -17.48 14.94
N ALA A 291 -21.47 -18.64 14.45
CA ALA A 291 -20.41 -19.40 15.11
C ALA A 291 -19.09 -18.62 15.14
N ALA A 292 -18.78 -17.91 14.06
CA ALA A 292 -17.61 -17.03 14.02
C ALA A 292 -17.73 -15.86 15.00
N LEU A 293 -18.89 -15.20 15.04
CA LEU A 293 -19.11 -14.08 15.96
C LEU A 293 -19.06 -14.52 17.42
N ASP A 294 -19.65 -15.66 17.77
CA ASP A 294 -19.58 -16.23 19.11
C ASP A 294 -18.11 -16.51 19.50
N HIS A 295 -17.35 -17.14 18.58
CA HIS A 295 -15.94 -17.41 18.80
C HIS A 295 -15.12 -16.13 19.01
N PHE A 296 -15.18 -15.16 18.09
CA PHE A 296 -14.39 -13.94 18.21
C PHE A 296 -14.85 -13.01 19.33
N HIS A 297 -16.13 -13.06 19.73
CA HIS A 297 -16.61 -12.40 20.94
C HIS A 297 -15.98 -13.03 22.19
N GLU A 298 -16.00 -14.37 22.31
CA GLU A 298 -15.34 -15.08 23.41
C GLU A 298 -13.84 -14.72 23.48
N ARG A 299 -13.16 -14.63 22.33
CA ARG A 299 -11.76 -14.17 22.29
C ARG A 299 -11.63 -12.73 22.79
N ALA A 300 -12.50 -11.81 22.36
CA ALA A 300 -12.48 -10.42 22.81
C ALA A 300 -12.69 -10.28 24.34
N GLU A 301 -13.50 -11.14 24.95
CA GLU A 301 -13.74 -11.15 26.40
C GLU A 301 -12.57 -11.75 27.21
N ASN A 302 -11.92 -12.78 26.68
CA ASN A 302 -11.02 -13.63 27.48
C ASN A 302 -9.53 -13.43 27.18
N VAL A 303 -9.16 -12.86 26.04
CA VAL A 303 -7.75 -12.59 25.71
C VAL A 303 -7.22 -11.45 26.59
N PRO A 304 -6.14 -11.66 27.38
CA PRO A 304 -5.64 -10.65 28.31
C PRO A 304 -5.08 -9.41 27.60
N VAL A 305 -5.76 -8.28 27.76
CA VAL A 305 -5.36 -6.98 27.15
C VAL A 305 -3.97 -6.53 27.60
N ASN A 306 -3.58 -6.84 28.83
CA ASN A 306 -2.27 -6.48 29.37
C ASN A 306 -1.09 -7.22 28.71
N GLU A 307 -1.35 -8.33 28.02
CA GLU A 307 -0.34 -9.13 27.33
C GLU A 307 -0.40 -8.95 25.81
N TYR A 308 -1.61 -8.99 25.24
CA TYR A 308 -1.83 -8.99 23.79
C TYR A 308 -2.39 -7.68 23.24
N GLY A 309 -2.60 -6.67 24.10
CA GLY A 309 -3.23 -5.42 23.70
C GLY A 309 -4.69 -5.60 23.30
N LEU A 310 -5.17 -4.75 22.39
CA LEU A 310 -6.58 -4.71 21.98
C LEU A 310 -6.90 -5.61 20.78
N VAL A 311 -5.94 -6.41 20.29
CA VAL A 311 -6.04 -7.11 18.99
C VAL A 311 -7.28 -8.02 18.88
N ALA A 312 -7.67 -8.70 19.96
CA ALA A 312 -8.85 -9.57 19.96
C ALA A 312 -10.16 -8.77 19.88
N ILE A 313 -10.25 -7.69 20.66
CA ILE A 313 -11.38 -6.75 20.65
C ILE A 313 -11.51 -6.08 19.28
N GLU A 314 -10.39 -5.57 18.75
CA GLU A 314 -10.32 -4.92 17.44
C GLU A 314 -10.71 -5.86 16.30
N THR A 315 -10.27 -7.13 16.36
CA THR A 315 -10.68 -8.16 15.40
C THR A 315 -12.19 -8.39 15.42
N TYR A 316 -12.80 -8.50 16.60
CA TYR A 316 -14.24 -8.75 16.74
C TYR A 316 -15.07 -7.56 16.23
N ILE A 317 -14.72 -6.33 16.62
CA ILE A 317 -15.39 -5.10 16.14
C ILE A 317 -15.22 -4.97 14.63
N GLY A 318 -14.01 -5.23 14.11
CA GLY A 318 -13.73 -5.24 12.68
C GLY A 318 -14.59 -6.27 11.93
N LEU A 319 -14.75 -7.49 12.47
CA LEU A 319 -15.61 -8.51 11.88
C LEU A 319 -17.08 -8.05 11.83
N LEU A 320 -17.63 -7.52 12.92
CA LEU A 320 -19.00 -7.00 12.96
C LEU A 320 -19.21 -5.90 11.91
N SER A 321 -18.28 -4.93 11.84
CA SER A 321 -18.36 -3.85 10.85
C SER A 321 -18.32 -4.39 9.43
N ARG A 322 -17.45 -5.36 9.13
CA ARG A 322 -17.32 -5.94 7.79
C ARG A 322 -18.54 -6.77 7.37
N LEU A 323 -19.28 -7.29 8.34
CA LEU A 323 -20.58 -7.95 8.14
C LEU A 323 -21.74 -6.95 8.04
N GLY A 324 -21.48 -5.64 8.12
CA GLY A 324 -22.49 -4.59 8.10
C GLY A 324 -23.28 -4.44 9.40
N ARG A 325 -22.88 -5.11 10.49
CA ARG A 325 -23.51 -5.04 11.81
C ARG A 325 -22.98 -3.84 12.61
N HIS A 326 -23.10 -2.64 12.04
CA HIS A 326 -22.45 -1.43 12.56
C HIS A 326 -22.96 -1.00 13.94
N GLU A 327 -24.26 -1.14 14.23
CA GLU A 327 -24.83 -0.84 15.55
C GLU A 327 -24.23 -1.73 16.65
N GLU A 328 -24.10 -3.03 16.37
CA GLU A 328 -23.51 -3.99 17.31
C GLU A 328 -22.00 -3.80 17.46
N ALA A 329 -21.32 -3.44 16.36
CA ALA A 329 -19.92 -3.06 16.39
C ALA A 329 -19.70 -1.84 17.30
N LEU A 330 -20.54 -0.80 17.17
CA LEU A 330 -20.49 0.39 18.01
C LEU A 330 -20.74 0.04 19.49
N SER A 331 -21.80 -0.72 19.77
CA SER A 331 -22.13 -1.13 21.14
C SER A 331 -20.98 -1.92 21.78
N SER A 332 -20.39 -2.86 21.04
CA SER A 332 -19.26 -3.67 21.51
C SER A 332 -18.02 -2.81 21.73
N ALA A 333 -17.73 -1.88 20.82
CA ALA A 333 -16.60 -0.96 20.95
C ALA A 333 -16.71 -0.07 22.19
N LEU A 334 -17.90 0.48 22.47
CA LEU A 334 -18.14 1.29 23.66
C LEU A 334 -17.96 0.49 24.96
N GLN A 335 -18.42 -0.78 24.97
CA GLN A 335 -18.25 -1.68 26.10
C GLN A 335 -16.77 -2.01 26.34
N PHE A 336 -16.07 -2.54 25.33
CA PHE A 336 -14.70 -3.04 25.50
C PHE A 336 -13.67 -1.91 25.67
N PHE A 337 -13.72 -0.82 24.90
CA PHE A 337 -12.75 0.27 25.04
C PHE A 337 -12.94 1.09 26.31
N GLY A 338 -14.16 1.12 26.86
CA GLY A 338 -14.41 1.71 28.17
C GLY A 338 -13.59 1.06 29.29
N GLU A 339 -13.39 -0.26 29.20
CA GLU A 339 -12.65 -1.09 30.16
C GLU A 339 -11.15 -1.16 29.86
N ALA A 340 -10.78 -1.16 28.58
CA ALA A 340 -9.43 -1.44 28.10
C ALA A 340 -8.59 -0.21 27.70
N GLY A 341 -9.22 0.96 27.52
CA GLY A 341 -8.59 2.17 26.95
C GLY A 341 -8.84 2.31 25.44
N TYR A 342 -8.65 3.53 24.90
CA TYR A 342 -8.91 3.84 23.48
C TYR A 342 -7.80 3.34 22.55
N THR A 343 -8.17 3.10 21.28
CA THR A 343 -7.29 2.54 20.25
C THR A 343 -6.26 3.54 19.72
N ASN A 344 -5.19 3.01 19.13
CA ASN A 344 -4.17 3.77 18.39
C ASN A 344 -4.49 3.86 16.87
N GLY A 345 -5.76 3.76 16.47
CA GLY A 345 -6.19 4.02 15.09
C GLY A 345 -6.05 2.86 14.08
N GLN A 346 -5.92 1.60 14.52
CA GLN A 346 -5.89 0.44 13.61
C GLN A 346 -7.27 -0.16 13.30
N THR A 347 -8.29 0.24 14.03
CA THR A 347 -9.69 -0.20 13.86
C THR A 347 -10.56 0.96 13.42
N ILE A 348 -11.68 0.64 12.75
CA ILE A 348 -12.74 1.59 12.44
C ILE A 348 -13.09 2.43 13.67
N SER A 349 -13.12 3.76 13.51
CA SER A 349 -13.34 4.67 14.63
C SER A 349 -14.78 4.61 15.13
N LEU A 350 -15.01 4.95 16.41
CA LEU A 350 -16.38 5.08 16.96
C LEU A 350 -17.24 6.05 16.15
N LEU A 351 -16.63 7.11 15.61
CA LEU A 351 -17.30 8.10 14.79
C LEU A 351 -17.72 7.49 13.44
N GLU A 352 -16.83 6.74 12.79
CA GLU A 352 -17.13 6.06 11.52
C GLU A 352 -18.17 4.94 11.72
N LEU A 353 -18.13 4.22 12.83
CA LEU A 353 -19.16 3.24 13.19
C LEU A 353 -20.53 3.91 13.37
N SER A 354 -20.58 5.07 14.03
CA SER A 354 -21.82 5.84 14.23
C SER A 354 -22.36 6.41 12.92
N ASP A 355 -21.47 6.85 12.02
CA ASP A 355 -21.83 7.32 10.68
C ASP A 355 -22.42 6.18 9.85
N LYS A 356 -21.77 5.01 9.84
CA LYS A 356 -22.25 3.83 9.12
C LYS A 356 -23.52 3.20 9.71
N SER A 357 -23.75 3.33 11.01
CA SER A 357 -25.01 2.91 11.63
C SER A 357 -26.14 3.91 11.40
N GLY A 358 -25.81 5.18 11.12
CA GLY A 358 -26.78 6.28 11.08
C GLY A 358 -27.30 6.68 12.46
N ASP A 359 -26.66 6.20 13.54
CA ASP A 359 -27.03 6.51 14.92
C ASP A 359 -25.82 6.94 15.73
N PHE A 360 -25.77 8.23 16.05
CA PHE A 360 -24.74 8.84 16.90
C PHE A 360 -25.16 8.94 18.37
N GLN A 361 -26.41 8.62 18.72
CA GLN A 361 -26.91 8.80 20.09
C GLN A 361 -26.09 8.01 21.13
N PRO A 362 -25.71 6.73 20.88
CA PRO A 362 -24.86 5.99 21.81
C PRO A 362 -23.50 6.65 22.04
N LEU A 363 -22.90 7.20 20.98
CA LEU A 363 -21.60 7.88 21.06
C LEU A 363 -21.69 9.22 21.81
N ILE A 364 -22.76 9.98 21.57
CA ILE A 364 -23.04 11.24 22.28
C ILE A 364 -23.20 10.98 23.78
N GLU A 365 -23.98 9.96 24.16
CA GLU A 365 -24.18 9.57 25.56
C GLU A 365 -22.87 9.14 26.21
N HIS A 366 -22.08 8.30 25.53
CA HIS A 366 -20.76 7.87 26.00
C HIS A 366 -19.82 9.05 26.31
N TYR A 367 -19.69 10.01 25.40
CA TYR A 367 -18.82 11.17 25.65
C TYR A 367 -19.39 12.13 26.69
N ARG A 368 -20.72 12.24 26.81
CA ARG A 368 -21.36 13.01 27.89
C ARG A 368 -21.01 12.42 29.25
N ASP A 369 -21.15 11.11 29.42
CA ASP A 369 -20.90 10.43 30.69
C ASP A 369 -19.42 10.51 31.11
N ARG A 370 -18.51 10.56 30.14
CA ARG A 370 -17.07 10.73 30.37
C ARG A 370 -16.60 12.19 30.49
N GLN A 371 -17.53 13.15 30.37
CA GLN A 371 -17.22 14.58 30.35
C GLN A 371 -16.20 14.98 29.27
N ASP A 372 -16.19 14.26 28.14
CA ASP A 372 -15.35 14.57 26.99
C ASP A 372 -16.05 15.59 26.10
N LEU A 373 -15.80 16.87 26.36
CA LEU A 373 -16.40 17.97 25.61
C LEU A 373 -16.06 17.95 24.11
N LEU A 374 -14.85 17.49 23.76
CA LEU A 374 -14.41 17.46 22.36
C LEU A 374 -15.14 16.34 21.61
N GLY A 375 -15.08 15.11 22.14
CA GLY A 375 -15.78 13.97 21.58
C GLY A 375 -17.28 14.23 21.44
N PHE A 376 -17.90 14.76 22.51
CA PHE A 376 -19.32 15.12 22.52
C PHE A 376 -19.68 16.15 21.43
N THR A 377 -18.87 17.21 21.28
CA THR A 377 -19.12 18.25 20.28
C THR A 377 -18.95 17.71 18.86
N VAL A 378 -17.92 16.89 18.62
CA VAL A 378 -17.70 16.25 17.30
C VAL A 378 -18.89 15.36 16.95
N SER A 379 -19.36 14.53 17.88
CA SER A 379 -20.52 13.66 17.64
C SER A 379 -21.81 14.44 17.33
N LEU A 380 -22.06 15.57 18.01
CA LEU A 380 -23.21 16.44 17.71
C LEU A 380 -23.13 17.13 16.35
N ILE A 381 -21.94 17.56 15.92
CA ILE A 381 -21.80 18.20 14.61
C ILE A 381 -22.01 17.16 13.50
N SER A 382 -21.60 15.92 13.72
CA SER A 382 -21.76 14.84 12.76
C SER A 382 -23.20 14.38 12.56
N THR A 383 -24.12 14.64 13.50
CA THR A 383 -25.56 14.34 13.30
C THR A 383 -26.27 15.23 12.29
N ASP A 384 -25.70 16.40 11.97
CA ASP A 384 -26.30 17.39 11.06
C ASP A 384 -25.90 17.20 9.58
N ARG A 385 -25.12 16.15 9.26
CA ARG A 385 -24.71 15.79 7.89
C ARG A 385 -25.64 14.74 7.31
#